data_AF-M5BX63-F1
#
_entry.id   AF-M5BX63-F1
#
_cell.length_a   1.000
_cell.length_b   1.000
_cell.length_c   1.000
_cell.angle_alpha   90.00
_cell.angle_beta   90.00
_cell.angle_gamma   90.00
#
_symmetry.space_group_name_H-M   'P 1'
#
loop_
_entity.id
_entity.type
_entity.pdbx_description
1 polymer ?
#
loop_
_entity_poly.entity_id
_entity_poly.type
_entity_poly.pdbx_seq_one_letter_code
_entity_poly.pdbx_strand_id
1 'polypeptide(L)'
;MENQQNIPKELLDVVNFLRSSSSGIKNRVGALGGKRHDYFKGKAAVKALLSPAYGKLKNAPKVTNEQEAVQVLHSIIPYTYFLRVDHVQS
;
A
#
# COMPACT_ATOMS: atom_id res chain seq x y z
N MET A 1 -10.72 -15.03 3.82
CA MET A 1 -10.60 -13.79 4.62
C MET A 1 -9.65 -13.97 5.81
N GLU A 2 -9.15 -15.18 6.08
CA GLU A 2 -8.30 -15.51 7.24
C GLU A 2 -6.94 -14.80 7.26
N ASN A 3 -6.37 -14.49 6.08
CA ASN A 3 -5.09 -13.78 5.99
C ASN A 3 -5.17 -12.36 6.54
N GLN A 4 -6.31 -11.68 6.43
CA GLN A 4 -6.47 -10.31 6.93
C GLN A 4 -6.52 -10.22 8.46
N GLN A 5 -6.88 -11.32 9.14
CA GLN A 5 -6.99 -11.34 10.60
C GLN A 5 -5.64 -11.48 11.32
N ASN A 6 -4.60 -11.92 10.59
CA ASN A 6 -3.27 -12.18 11.14
C ASN A 6 -2.26 -11.06 10.87
N ILE A 7 -2.70 -9.92 10.32
CA ILE A 7 -1.80 -8.79 10.05
C ILE A 7 -1.38 -8.11 11.36
N PRO A 8 -0.08 -7.83 11.56
CA PRO A 8 0.38 -6.98 12.65
C PRO A 8 -0.34 -5.64 12.62
N LYS A 9 -0.71 -5.10 13.79
CA LYS A 9 -1.36 -3.78 13.89
C LYS A 9 -0.56 -2.69 13.18
N GLU A 10 0.76 -2.80 13.20
CA GLU A 10 1.66 -1.87 12.54
C GLU A 10 1.46 -1.84 11.02
N LEU A 11 1.39 -3.02 10.40
CA LEU A 11 1.15 -3.15 8.96
C LEU A 11 -0.29 -2.80 8.59
N LEU A 12 -1.25 -3.08 9.47
CA LEU A 12 -2.64 -2.66 9.27
C LEU A 12 -2.77 -1.14 9.21
N ASP A 13 -2.05 -0.41 10.06
CA ASP A 13 -2.02 1.05 10.06
C ASP A 13 -1.44 1.59 8.75
N VAL A 14 -0.39 0.95 8.21
CA VAL A 14 0.16 1.25 6.88
C VAL A 14 -0.90 1.05 5.79
N VAL A 15 -1.62 -0.08 5.80
CA VAL A 15 -2.67 -0.36 4.83
C VAL A 15 -3.78 0.69 4.88
N ASN A 16 -4.23 1.03 6.10
CA ASN A 16 -5.25 2.05 6.30
C ASN A 16 -4.78 3.42 5.84
N PHE A 17 -3.52 3.78 6.10
CA PHE A 17 -2.91 5.01 5.62
C PHE A 17 -2.89 5.06 4.08
N LEU A 18 -2.39 4.01 3.42
CA LEU A 18 -2.31 3.92 1.95
C LEU A 18 -3.70 4.00 1.29
N ARG A 19 -4.75 3.50 1.95
CA ARG A 19 -6.14 3.62 1.46
C ARG A 19 -6.77 4.98 1.77
N SER A 20 -6.26 5.69 2.78
CA SER A 20 -6.76 7.00 3.18
C SER A 20 -6.27 8.10 2.25
N SER A 21 -7.07 9.17 2.14
CA SER A 21 -6.71 10.41 1.45
C SER A 21 -5.45 11.07 2.01
N SER A 22 -5.07 10.76 3.25
CA SER A 22 -3.85 11.26 3.90
C SER A 22 -2.56 10.77 3.24
N SER A 23 -2.60 9.66 2.49
CA SER A 23 -1.45 9.17 1.73
C SER A 23 -1.09 10.06 0.53
N GLY A 24 -2.02 10.90 0.07
CA GLY A 24 -1.85 11.68 -1.17
C GLY A 24 -1.79 10.83 -2.44
N ILE A 25 -2.08 9.53 -2.35
CA ILE A 25 -2.08 8.62 -3.49
C ILE A 25 -3.33 8.87 -4.33
N LYS A 26 -3.13 9.10 -5.63
CA LYS A 26 -4.23 9.15 -6.59
C LYS A 26 -4.59 7.73 -7.02
N ASN A 27 -5.69 7.22 -6.50
CA ASN A 27 -6.30 5.99 -6.99
C ASN A 27 -6.85 6.21 -8.40
N ARG A 28 -6.75 5.18 -9.23
CA ARG A 28 -7.32 5.10 -10.58
C ARG A 28 -8.19 3.88 -10.66
N VAL A 29 -9.24 3.93 -11.46
CA VAL A 29 -10.10 2.76 -11.70
C VAL A 29 -9.57 2.02 -12.93
N GLY A 30 -9.28 0.74 -12.78
CA GLY A 30 -8.83 -0.15 -13.84
C GLY A 30 -9.71 -1.40 -13.91
N ALA A 31 -9.75 -2.06 -15.07
CA ALA A 31 -10.42 -3.34 -15.20
C ALA A 31 -9.41 -4.48 -14.94
N LEU A 32 -9.67 -5.30 -13.91
CA LEU A 32 -8.92 -6.50 -13.60
C LEU A 32 -9.89 -7.69 -13.62
N GLY A 33 -9.65 -8.66 -14.51
CA GLY A 33 -10.53 -9.82 -14.68
C GLY A 33 -11.97 -9.45 -15.04
N GLY A 34 -12.17 -8.40 -15.86
CA GLY A 34 -13.49 -7.92 -16.27
C GLY A 34 -14.26 -7.11 -15.21
N LYS A 35 -13.68 -6.91 -14.02
CA LYS A 35 -14.28 -6.10 -12.94
C LYS A 35 -13.46 -4.83 -12.69
N ARG A 36 -14.16 -3.73 -12.39
CA ARG A 36 -13.52 -2.44 -12.05
C ARG A 36 -12.97 -2.49 -10.63
N HIS A 37 -11.69 -2.16 -10.49
CA HIS A 37 -10.99 -2.08 -9.22
C HIS A 37 -10.17 -0.79 -9.16
N ASP A 38 -10.10 -0.21 -7.97
CA ASP A 38 -9.18 0.87 -7.69
C ASP A 38 -7.75 0.34 -7.59
N TYR A 39 -6.83 0.98 -8.32
CA TYR A 39 -5.41 0.70 -8.29
C TYR A 39 -4.62 2.00 -8.14
N PHE A 40 -3.40 1.89 -7.65
CA PHE A 40 -2.45 2.99 -7.59
C PHE A 40 -1.08 2.52 -8.05
N LYS A 41 -0.23 3.47 -8.47
CA LYS A 41 1.14 3.16 -8.87
C LYS A 41 1.97 2.84 -7.63
N GLY A 42 2.76 1.76 -7.66
CA GLY A 42 3.70 1.43 -6.58
C GLY A 42 4.65 2.57 -6.23
N LYS A 43 5.13 3.32 -7.24
CA LYS A 43 5.96 4.53 -7.03
C LYS A 43 5.23 5.63 -6.24
N ALA A 44 3.91 5.75 -6.35
CA ALA A 44 3.12 6.68 -5.55
C ALA A 44 3.00 6.20 -4.10
N ALA A 45 2.84 4.88 -3.89
CA ALA A 45 2.84 4.30 -2.55
C ALA A 45 4.18 4.48 -1.84
N VAL A 46 5.31 4.26 -2.52
CA VAL A 46 6.65 4.53 -1.96
C VAL A 46 6.79 5.99 -1.53
N LYS A 47 6.36 6.95 -2.36
CA LYS A 47 6.37 8.37 -1.99
C LYS A 47 5.46 8.70 -0.82
N ALA A 48 4.31 8.02 -0.70
CA ALA A 48 3.41 8.20 0.44
C ALA A 48 4.04 7.71 1.75
N LEU A 49 4.75 6.58 1.73
CA LEU A 49 5.47 6.06 2.90
C LEU A 49 6.65 6.96 3.31
N LEU A 50 7.28 7.63 2.36
CA LEU A 50 8.33 8.63 2.65
C LEU A 50 7.78 10.02 2.99
N SER A 51 6.46 10.20 2.96
CA SER A 51 5.85 11.49 3.23
C SER A 51 5.84 11.81 4.72
N PRO A 52 5.86 13.09 5.12
CA PRO A 52 5.74 13.47 6.53
C PRO A 52 4.38 13.09 7.14
N ALA A 53 3.37 12.79 6.32
CA ALA A 53 2.09 12.28 6.81
C ALA A 53 2.22 10.86 7.37
N TYR A 54 3.07 10.02 6.75
CA TYR A 54 3.36 8.67 7.24
C TYR A 54 4.17 8.70 8.54
N GLY A 55 5.13 9.62 8.67
CA GLY A 55 5.90 9.79 9.91
C GLY A 55 5.07 10.20 11.15
N LYS A 56 3.79 10.56 10.97
CA LYS A 56 2.86 10.83 12.08
C LYS A 56 2.24 9.56 12.67
N LEU A 57 2.34 8.44 11.95
CA LEU A 57 1.82 7.15 12.40
C LEU A 57 2.72 6.63 13.53
N LYS A 58 2.13 6.50 14.72
CA LYS A 58 2.87 6.08 15.92
C LYS A 58 3.18 4.58 15.93
N ASN A 59 2.38 3.80 15.23
CA ASN A 59 2.46 2.34 15.21
C ASN A 59 2.98 1.81 13.87
N ALA A 60 3.40 2.66 12.93
CA ALA A 60 3.86 2.19 11.62
C ALA A 60 5.39 1.99 11.62
N PRO A 61 5.91 1.03 10.83
CA PRO A 61 7.35 0.86 10.67
C PRO A 61 7.97 2.15 10.15
N LYS A 62 9.12 2.54 10.71
CA LYS A 62 9.82 3.72 10.26
C LYS A 62 10.43 3.46 8.89
N VAL A 63 10.11 4.30 7.93
CA VAL A 63 10.62 4.23 6.56
C VAL A 63 11.44 5.48 6.29
N THR A 64 12.73 5.31 6.02
CA THR A 64 13.66 6.43 5.75
C THR A 64 14.16 6.47 4.32
N ASN A 65 14.11 5.34 3.62
CA ASN A 65 14.54 5.24 2.23
C ASN A 65 13.53 4.46 1.36
N GLU A 66 13.69 4.56 0.04
CA GLU A 66 12.79 3.90 -0.91
C GLU A 66 12.83 2.36 -0.79
N GLN A 67 13.97 1.78 -0.41
CA GLN A 67 14.11 0.32 -0.27
C GLN A 67 13.27 -0.20 0.90
N GLU A 68 13.31 0.46 2.05
CA GLU A 68 12.46 0.16 3.22
C GLU A 68 10.98 0.30 2.87
N ALA A 69 10.62 1.35 2.11
CA ALA A 69 9.24 1.55 1.66
C ALA A 69 8.75 0.36 0.82
N VAL A 70 9.59 -0.10 -0.12
CA VAL A 70 9.29 -1.28 -0.95
C VAL A 70 9.21 -2.55 -0.11
N GLN A 71 10.09 -2.74 0.88
CA GLN A 71 10.03 -3.87 1.79
C GLN A 71 8.72 -3.89 2.57
N VAL A 72 8.28 -2.75 3.13
CA VAL A 72 6.99 -2.64 3.80
C VAL A 72 5.83 -2.98 2.86
N LEU A 73 5.87 -2.49 1.61
CA LEU A 73 4.87 -2.83 0.60
C LEU A 73 4.89 -4.32 0.22
N HIS A 74 6.04 -4.99 0.26
CA HIS A 74 6.11 -6.42 0.02
C HIS A 74 5.57 -7.23 1.21
N SER A 75 5.81 -6.78 2.43
CA SER A 75 5.30 -7.41 3.66
C SER A 75 3.78 -7.40 3.76
N ILE A 76 3.09 -6.44 3.13
CA ILE A 76 1.62 -6.37 3.13
C ILE A 76 0.93 -7.24 2.08
N ILE A 77 1.64 -7.65 1.01
CA ILE A 77 1.11 -8.52 -0.07
C ILE A 77 0.54 -9.85 0.46
N PRO A 78 1.21 -10.63 1.34
CA PRO A 78 0.69 -11.92 1.80
C PRO A 78 -0.63 -11.83 2.59
N TYR A 79 -0.93 -10.66 3.15
CA TYR A 79 -2.18 -10.40 3.87
C TYR A 79 -3.35 -10.04 2.94
N THR A 80 -3.13 -10.05 1.61
CA THR A 80 -4.17 -9.85 0.58
C THR A 80 -4.95 -8.53 0.69
N TYR A 81 -4.34 -7.49 1.27
CA TYR A 81 -4.92 -6.13 1.27
C TYR A 81 -4.70 -5.40 -0.06
N PHE A 82 -3.60 -5.71 -0.74
CA PHE A 82 -3.26 -5.20 -2.06
C PHE A 82 -2.81 -6.36 -2.93
N LEU A 83 -3.19 -6.30 -4.20
CA LEU A 83 -2.71 -7.21 -5.23
C LEU A 83 -1.66 -6.49 -6.04
N ARG A 84 -0.46 -7.08 -6.13
CA ARG A 84 0.55 -6.60 -7.07
C ARG A 84 0.12 -7.05 -8.46
N VAL A 85 -0.21 -6.09 -9.31
CA VAL A 85 -0.53 -6.32 -10.71
C VAL A 85 0.63 -5.80 -11.54
N ASP A 86 1.19 -6.65 -12.39
CA ASP A 86 2.09 -6.19 -13.43
C ASP A 86 1.23 -5.61 -14.56
N HIS A 87 1.49 -4.37 -14.97
CA HIS A 87 0.80 -3.80 -16.12
C HIS A 87 1.29 -4.59 -17.34
N VAL A 88 0.42 -5.44 -17.92
CA VAL A 88 0.66 -5.96 -19.26
C VAL A 88 0.80 -4.76 -20.18
N GLN A 89 2.02 -4.60 -20.70
CA GLN A 89 2.33 -3.64 -21.73
C GLN A 89 1.72 -4.20 -23.03
N SER A 90 0.64 -3.56 -23.48
CA SER A 90 0.09 -3.79 -24.83
C SER A 90 1.04 -3.24 -25.89
#